data_AF-A0A8E2BGS7-F1
#
_entry.id   AF-A0A8E2BGS7-F1
#
_cell.length_a   1.000
_cell.length_b   1.000
_cell.length_c   1.000
_cell.angle_alpha   90.00
_cell.angle_beta   90.00
_cell.angle_gamma   90.00
#
_symmetry.space_group_name_H-M   'P 1'
#
loop_
_entity.id
_entity.type
_entity.pdbx_description
1 polymer ?
#
loop_
_entity_poly.entity_id
_entity_poly.type
_entity_poly.pdbx_seq_one_letter_code
_entity_poly.pdbx_strand_id
1 'polypeptide(L)'
;MTGVAAACASYLRPGREIMSLYGASHLSAAGIKVPKRANLWGIAGRRRGSEGDVQYSSSLKDTGGDWTFEELNLFIANPTHFTWSSLHDADLPLHGATRQGPRMGPVETRN
;
A
#
# COMPACT_ATOMS: atom_id res chain seq x y z
N MET A 1 -4.94 -18.54 28.54
CA MET A 1 -4.50 -18.22 27.17
C MET A 1 -5.69 -17.79 26.29
N THR A 2 -6.58 -16.92 26.79
CA THR A 2 -7.90 -16.63 26.18
C THR A 2 -8.02 -15.22 25.59
N GLY A 3 -7.06 -14.31 25.85
CA GLY A 3 -7.16 -12.91 25.43
C GLY A 3 -6.86 -12.67 23.94
N VAL A 4 -5.85 -13.34 23.38
CA VAL A 4 -5.39 -13.08 22.00
C VAL A 4 -6.40 -13.61 20.95
N ALA A 5 -7.00 -14.77 21.20
CA ALA A 5 -7.99 -15.35 20.30
C ALA A 5 -9.30 -14.52 20.22
N ALA A 6 -9.73 -13.96 21.36
CA ALA A 6 -10.90 -13.07 21.40
C ALA A 6 -10.64 -11.75 20.65
N ALA A 7 -9.44 -11.19 20.78
CA ALA A 7 -9.01 -10.00 20.04
C ALA A 7 -8.92 -10.26 18.52
N CYS A 8 -8.35 -11.40 18.10
CA CYS A 8 -8.37 -11.80 16.69
C CYS A 8 -9.82 -11.91 16.17
N ALA A 9 -10.72 -12.56 16.91
CA ALA A 9 -12.11 -12.69 16.50
C ALA A 9 -12.85 -11.34 16.41
N SER A 10 -12.52 -10.38 17.28
CA SER A 10 -13.12 -9.03 17.22
C SER A 10 -12.62 -8.21 16.03
N TYR A 11 -11.39 -8.41 15.55
CA TYR A 11 -10.88 -7.74 14.34
C TYR A 11 -11.31 -8.42 13.04
N LEU A 12 -11.50 -9.74 13.04
CA LEU A 12 -11.91 -10.50 11.86
C LEU A 12 -13.34 -10.17 11.41
N ARG A 13 -14.27 -9.92 12.34
CA ARG A 13 -15.67 -9.61 12.00
C ARG A 13 -15.82 -8.29 11.21
N PRO A 14 -15.30 -7.14 11.69
CA PRO A 14 -15.29 -5.90 10.92
C PRO A 14 -14.54 -6.05 9.59
N GLY A 15 -13.40 -6.75 9.59
CA GLY A 15 -12.63 -6.97 8.37
C GLY A 15 -13.41 -7.72 7.29
N ARG A 16 -14.19 -8.74 7.67
CA ARG A 16 -15.05 -9.49 6.75
C ARG A 16 -16.16 -8.63 6.16
N GLU A 17 -16.77 -7.77 6.97
CA GLU A 17 -17.83 -6.86 6.52
C GLU A 17 -17.30 -5.82 5.54
N ILE A 18 -16.14 -5.21 5.83
CA ILE A 18 -15.48 -4.27 4.92
C ILE A 18 -15.11 -4.96 3.60
N MET A 19 -14.53 -6.16 3.65
CA MET A 19 -14.16 -6.92 2.44
C MET A 19 -15.38 -7.23 1.56
N SER A 20 -16.56 -7.45 2.17
CA SER A 20 -17.80 -7.71 1.43
C SER A 20 -18.19 -6.54 0.52
N LEU A 21 -17.87 -5.29 0.89
CA LEU A 21 -18.14 -4.10 0.07
C LEU A 21 -17.28 -4.09 -1.21
N TYR A 22 -16.09 -4.67 -1.16
CA TYR A 22 -15.14 -4.74 -2.28
C TYR A 22 -15.21 -6.04 -3.07
N GLY A 23 -16.16 -6.93 -2.74
CA GLY A 23 -16.28 -8.26 -3.32
C GLY A 23 -16.50 -8.27 -4.84
N ALA A 24 -17.03 -7.20 -5.44
CA ALA A 24 -17.19 -7.12 -6.89
C ALA A 24 -15.84 -7.10 -7.64
N SER A 25 -14.85 -6.39 -7.10
CA SER A 25 -13.55 -6.18 -7.73
C SER A 25 -12.43 -7.05 -7.15
N HIS A 26 -12.64 -7.59 -5.94
CA HIS A 26 -11.62 -8.31 -5.20
C HIS A 26 -12.13 -9.67 -4.72
N LEU A 27 -11.21 -10.62 -4.59
CA LEU A 27 -11.43 -11.95 -4.02
C LEU A 27 -10.64 -12.07 -2.71
N SER A 28 -11.14 -12.87 -1.78
CA SER A 28 -10.49 -13.13 -0.48
C SER A 28 -10.45 -14.61 -0.12
N ALA A 29 -10.60 -15.48 -1.12
CA ALA A 29 -10.62 -16.93 -0.96
C ALA A 29 -9.36 -17.56 -1.55
N ALA A 30 -8.77 -18.49 -0.81
CA ALA A 30 -7.59 -19.22 -1.23
C ALA A 30 -7.82 -19.96 -2.57
N GLY A 31 -6.86 -19.86 -3.49
CA GLY A 31 -6.83 -20.65 -4.72
C GLY A 31 -7.85 -20.26 -5.79
N ILE A 32 -8.73 -19.28 -5.55
CA ILE A 32 -9.70 -18.80 -6.54
C ILE A 32 -9.06 -17.70 -7.38
N LYS A 33 -9.14 -17.82 -8.70
CA LYS A 33 -8.77 -16.77 -9.66
C LYS A 33 -9.95 -16.49 -10.56
N VAL A 34 -10.31 -15.22 -10.71
CA VAL A 34 -11.36 -14.78 -11.64
C VAL A 34 -10.76 -13.65 -12.49
N PRO A 35 -10.93 -13.68 -13.82
CA PRO A 35 -10.41 -12.62 -14.68
C PRO A 35 -10.86 -11.22 -14.23
N LYS A 36 -9.95 -10.24 -14.31
CA LYS A 36 -10.18 -8.84 -13.93
C LYS A 36 -10.51 -8.59 -12.46
N ARG A 37 -10.40 -9.60 -11.58
CA ARG A 37 -10.60 -9.45 -10.13
C ARG A 37 -9.32 -9.86 -9.40
N ALA A 38 -8.80 -8.96 -8.57
CA ALA A 38 -7.58 -9.24 -7.81
C ALA A 38 -7.88 -10.08 -6.57
N ASN A 39 -7.17 -11.19 -6.39
CA ASN A 39 -7.26 -12.00 -5.18
C ASN A 39 -6.30 -11.47 -4.12
N LEU A 40 -6.84 -11.07 -2.98
CA LEU A 40 -6.10 -10.55 -1.82
C LEU A 40 -5.72 -11.63 -0.80
N TRP A 41 -6.04 -12.90 -1.07
CA TRP A 41 -5.59 -14.01 -0.24
C TRP A 41 -4.06 -14.08 -0.24
N GLY A 42 -3.46 -14.01 0.95
CA GLY A 42 -2.01 -14.04 1.13
C GLY A 42 -1.29 -12.85 0.48
N ILE A 43 -1.90 -11.66 0.49
CA ILE A 43 -1.32 -10.47 -0.14
C ILE A 43 -0.06 -9.97 0.58
N ALA A 44 0.03 -10.12 1.90
CA ALA A 44 1.23 -9.76 2.66
C ALA A 44 2.41 -10.64 2.25
N GLY A 45 3.51 -10.01 1.83
CA GLY A 45 4.71 -10.65 1.27
C GLY A 45 4.60 -11.00 -0.21
N ARG A 46 3.47 -10.73 -0.88
CA ARG A 46 3.32 -10.97 -2.32
C ARG A 46 3.84 -9.78 -3.12
N ARG A 47 4.44 -10.05 -4.28
CA ARG A 47 4.87 -9.01 -5.22
C ARG A 47 3.69 -8.15 -5.68
N ARG A 48 3.90 -6.83 -5.69
CA ARG A 48 2.93 -5.86 -6.16
C ARG A 48 2.64 -6.07 -7.65
N GLY A 49 1.36 -5.94 -8.02
CA GLY A 49 0.94 -6.02 -9.42
C GLY A 49 1.23 -7.37 -10.12
N SER A 50 1.41 -8.46 -9.38
CA SER A 50 1.89 -9.74 -9.94
C SER A 50 0.78 -10.70 -10.39
N GLU A 51 -0.49 -10.34 -10.23
CA GLU A 51 -1.61 -11.20 -10.62
C GLU A 51 -1.88 -11.06 -12.13
N GLY A 52 -1.55 -12.09 -12.91
CA GLY A 52 -1.53 -12.02 -14.38
C GLY A 52 -2.88 -11.69 -15.03
N ASP A 53 -3.99 -12.03 -14.38
CA ASP A 53 -5.34 -11.83 -14.94
C ASP A 53 -5.95 -10.45 -14.64
N VAL A 54 -5.17 -9.55 -14.01
CA VAL A 54 -5.59 -8.21 -13.61
C VAL A 54 -4.75 -7.16 -14.34
N GLN A 55 -5.42 -6.16 -14.94
CA GLN A 55 -4.76 -5.03 -15.57
C GLN A 55 -4.42 -3.97 -14.53
N TYR A 56 -3.19 -4.00 -14.01
CA TYR A 56 -2.70 -2.98 -13.09
C TYR A 56 -2.25 -1.71 -13.82
N SER A 57 -2.35 -0.57 -13.13
CA SER A 57 -1.78 0.71 -13.60
C SER A 57 -0.27 0.59 -13.79
N SER A 58 0.29 1.38 -14.70
CA SER A 58 1.75 1.50 -14.88
C SER A 58 2.41 1.91 -13.57
N SER A 59 1.86 2.91 -12.87
CA SER A 59 2.37 3.39 -11.58
C SER A 59 2.58 2.30 -10.53
N LEU A 60 1.65 1.34 -10.41
CA LEU A 60 1.77 0.24 -9.44
C LEU A 60 2.79 -0.80 -9.89
N LYS A 61 2.92 -1.04 -11.21
CA LYS A 61 3.95 -1.93 -11.77
C LYS A 61 5.35 -1.33 -11.62
N ASP A 62 5.48 -0.02 -11.87
CA ASP A 62 6.74 0.72 -11.83
C ASP A 62 7.27 0.89 -10.41
N THR A 63 6.37 1.01 -9.42
CA THR A 63 6.76 1.02 -8.00
C THR A 63 7.47 -0.28 -7.61
N GLY A 64 7.07 -1.42 -8.19
CA GLY A 64 7.68 -2.73 -7.91
C GLY A 64 7.56 -3.14 -6.44
N GLY A 65 8.38 -4.13 -6.03
CA GLY A 65 8.47 -4.58 -4.63
C GLY A 65 7.36 -5.53 -4.15
N ASP A 66 7.49 -5.99 -2.91
CA ASP A 66 6.51 -6.84 -2.23
C ASP A 66 5.60 -5.99 -1.33
N TRP A 67 4.45 -6.53 -0.93
CA TRP A 67 3.56 -5.88 0.02
C TRP A 67 3.99 -6.15 1.46
N THR A 68 4.39 -5.11 2.19
CA THR A 68 4.51 -5.16 3.66
C THR A 68 3.21 -4.75 4.35
N PHE A 69 3.07 -5.02 5.65
CA PHE A 69 1.89 -4.59 6.41
C PHE A 69 1.79 -3.07 6.48
N GLU A 70 2.94 -2.40 6.63
CA GLU A 70 3.06 -0.95 6.69
C GLU A 70 2.62 -0.32 5.36
N GLU A 71 3.10 -0.84 4.23
CA GLU A 71 2.71 -0.36 2.91
C GLU A 71 1.24 -0.62 2.61
N LEU A 72 0.71 -1.79 2.99
CA LEU A 72 -0.72 -2.08 2.86
C LEU A 72 -1.56 -1.10 3.68
N ASN A 73 -1.13 -0.76 4.89
CA ASN A 73 -1.82 0.21 5.73
C ASN A 73 -1.83 1.62 5.09
N LEU A 74 -0.68 2.05 4.54
CA LEU A 74 -0.58 3.32 3.81
C LEU A 74 -1.46 3.32 2.55
N PHE A 75 -1.48 2.21 1.80
CA PHE A 75 -2.29 2.06 0.60
C PHE A 75 -3.80 2.12 0.90
N ILE A 76 -4.25 1.42 1.95
CA ILE A 76 -5.66 1.43 2.36
C ILE A 76 -6.08 2.81 2.87
N ALA A 77 -5.18 3.51 3.58
CA ALA A 77 -5.45 4.86 4.09
C ALA A 77 -5.59 5.90 2.97
N ASN A 78 -4.75 5.85 1.93
CA ASN A 78 -4.87 6.74 0.78
C ASN A 78 -4.29 6.11 -0.51
N PRO A 79 -5.12 5.41 -1.32
CA PRO A 79 -4.64 4.67 -2.47
C PRO A 79 -4.10 5.58 -3.59
N THR A 80 -4.64 6.78 -3.73
CA THR A 80 -4.22 7.75 -4.77
C THR A 80 -2.82 8.31 -4.48
N HIS A 81 -2.48 8.46 -3.20
CA HIS A 81 -1.20 9.03 -2.77
C HIS A 81 -0.11 7.98 -2.58
N PHE A 82 -0.47 6.70 -2.43
CA PHE A 82 0.48 5.62 -2.19
C PHE A 82 1.55 5.50 -3.27
N THR A 83 1.17 5.56 -4.55
CA THR A 83 2.13 5.47 -5.66
C THR A 83 3.03 6.70 -5.73
N TRP A 84 2.54 7.89 -5.36
CA TRP A 84 3.37 9.08 -5.27
C TRP A 84 4.39 8.96 -4.14
N SER A 85 3.95 8.53 -2.95
CA SER A 85 4.81 8.34 -1.77
C SER A 85 5.86 7.28 -2.04
N SER A 86 5.46 6.08 -2.48
CA SER A 86 6.40 4.98 -2.71
C SER A 86 7.48 5.28 -3.76
N LEU A 87 7.19 6.15 -4.74
CA LEU A 87 8.16 6.58 -5.74
C LEU A 87 9.12 7.66 -5.22
N HIS A 88 8.71 8.50 -4.26
CA HIS A 88 9.54 9.56 -3.69
C HIS A 88 10.24 9.17 -2.38
N ASP A 89 9.78 8.09 -1.72
CA ASP A 89 10.34 7.57 -0.47
C ASP A 89 11.49 6.57 -0.71
N ALA A 90 11.74 6.14 -1.95
CA ALA A 90 12.88 5.28 -2.29
C ALA A 90 14.26 5.93 -2.01
N ASP A 91 14.28 7.21 -1.59
CA ASP A 91 15.49 7.96 -1.20
C ASP A 91 15.35 8.65 0.18
N LEU A 92 14.35 8.29 0.99
CA LEU A 92 14.13 8.91 2.31
C LEU A 92 14.68 8.03 3.44
N PRO A 93 15.65 8.54 4.25
CA PRO A 93 16.00 7.88 5.50
C PRO A 93 14.80 7.98 6.45
N LEU A 94 14.36 6.83 6.95
CA LEU A 94 13.27 6.71 7.90
C LEU A 94 13.53 7.60 9.12
N HIS A 95 12.57 8.46 9.42
CA HIS A 95 12.45 9.32 10.60
C HIS A 95 13.53 10.41 10.76
N GLY A 96 13.12 11.64 10.43
CA GLY A 96 13.63 12.85 11.05
C GLY A 96 14.48 13.74 10.14
N ALA A 97 13.83 14.52 9.29
CA ALA A 97 14.46 15.72 8.74
C ALA A 97 13.44 16.84 8.62
N THR A 98 13.73 17.90 9.37
CA THR A 98 13.14 19.24 9.34
C THR A 98 12.83 19.72 7.92
N ARG A 99 11.65 20.31 7.72
CA ARG A 99 11.37 21.19 6.57
C ARG A 99 12.45 22.27 6.51
N GLN A 100 13.44 22.13 5.62
CA GLN A 100 14.19 23.30 5.16
C GLN A 100 13.39 23.96 4.04
N GLY A 101 13.13 25.26 4.22
CA GLY A 101 12.33 26.09 3.33
C GLY A 101 12.96 26.31 1.95
N PRO A 102 12.31 27.11 1.09
CA PRO A 102 12.69 27.23 -0.31
C PRO A 102 14.06 27.91 -0.52
N ARG A 103 14.95 27.19 -1.22
CA ARG A 103 16.04 27.67 -2.09
C ARG A 103 15.42 28.65 -3.12
N MET A 104 15.92 29.84 -3.50
CA MET A 104 17.25 30.48 -3.52
C MET A 104 17.06 32.01 -3.65
N GLY A 105 18.08 32.79 -3.28
CA GLY A 105 18.37 34.09 -3.90
C GLY A 105 19.82 34.10 -4.39
N PRO A 106 20.16 34.75 -5.52
CA PRO A 106 21.53 34.82 -6.03
C PRO A 106 22.38 35.75 -5.16
N VAL A 107 23.62 35.31 -4.92
CA VAL A 107 24.68 36.07 -4.24
C VAL A 107 25.10 37.25 -5.11
N GLU A 108 24.87 38.47 -4.64
CA GLU A 108 25.46 39.69 -5.19
C GLU A 108 26.65 40.07 -4.30
N THR A 109 27.87 39.76 -4.74
CA THR A 109 29.08 40.31 -4.13
C THR A 109 29.27 41.73 -4.66
N ARG A 110 28.97 42.73 -3.83
CA ARG A 110 29.39 44.13 -4.03
C ARG A 110 30.73 44.36 -3.33
N ASN A 111 31.68 44.89 -4.11
CA ASN A 111 33.00 45.50 -3.77
C ASN A 111 34.00 44.69 -2.97
#